data_AF-A0A7V8ILL6-F1
#
_entry.id   AF-A0A7V8ILL6-F1
#
_cell.length_a   1.000
_cell.length_b   1.000
_cell.length_c   1.000
_cell.angle_alpha   90.00
_cell.angle_beta   90.00
_cell.angle_gamma   90.00
#
_symmetry.space_group_name_H-M   'P 1'
#
loop_
_entity.id
_entity.type
_entity.pdbx_description
1 polymer ?
#
loop_
_entity_poly.entity_id
_entity_poly.type
_entity_poly.pdbx_seq_one_letter_code
_entity_poly.pdbx_strand_id
1 'polypeptide(L)'
;MQTTPAIPPREDNPCPSPITVWQQLLTYLLEKHYGLTLNDTPFCEENVIQAHIDAGVTLVNAVNFLVEKYELVRIDRNGFNWQEQSPFLTTVDVLRARRATGLLKV
;
A
#
# COMPACT_ATOMS: atom_id res chain seq x y z
N MET A 1 7.52 -48.52 -21.97
CA MET A 1 7.86 -47.11 -22.24
C MET A 1 6.70 -46.27 -21.73
N GLN A 2 6.73 -45.79 -20.49
CA GLN A 2 5.63 -44.96 -19.97
C GLN A 2 6.25 -43.82 -19.16
N THR A 3 6.06 -42.61 -19.67
CA THR A 3 6.67 -41.36 -19.23
C THR A 3 5.99 -40.84 -17.97
N THR A 4 6.77 -40.67 -16.91
CA THR A 4 6.41 -39.95 -15.69
C THR A 4 6.11 -38.48 -16.03
N PRO A 5 5.03 -37.87 -15.53
CA PRO A 5 4.82 -36.44 -15.69
C PRO A 5 5.75 -35.72 -14.70
N ALA A 6 6.75 -35.02 -15.22
CA ALA A 6 7.60 -34.12 -14.46
C ALA A 6 6.74 -32.94 -13.98
N ILE A 7 6.50 -32.89 -12.68
CA ILE A 7 5.92 -31.74 -11.99
C ILE A 7 6.94 -30.60 -12.13
N PRO A 8 6.60 -29.45 -12.75
CA PRO A 8 7.51 -28.32 -12.77
C PRO A 8 7.76 -27.85 -11.33
N PRO A 9 9.00 -27.43 -11.00
CA PRO A 9 9.29 -26.88 -9.68
C PRO A 9 8.32 -25.72 -9.44
N ARG A 10 7.57 -25.81 -8.33
CA ARG A 10 6.82 -24.65 -7.83
C ARG A 10 7.84 -23.54 -7.67
N GLU A 11 7.66 -22.47 -8.43
CA GLU A 11 8.38 -21.22 -8.22
C GLU A 11 8.16 -20.84 -6.76
N ASP A 12 9.21 -20.95 -5.95
CA ASP A 12 9.30 -20.34 -4.64
C ASP A 12 9.04 -18.86 -4.85
N ASN A 13 7.77 -18.43 -4.74
CA ASN A 13 7.43 -17.02 -4.67
C ASN A 13 8.07 -16.50 -3.38
N PRO A 14 9.21 -15.78 -3.44
CA PRO A 14 9.90 -15.34 -2.25
C PRO A 14 8.91 -14.41 -1.54
N CYS A 15 8.64 -14.67 -0.26
CA CYS A 15 7.80 -13.76 0.51
C CYS A 15 8.45 -12.36 0.45
N PRO A 16 7.75 -11.33 -0.07
CA PRO A 16 8.35 -10.02 -0.26
C PRO A 16 8.78 -9.44 1.09
N SER A 17 9.88 -8.69 1.09
CA SER A 17 10.37 -8.03 2.31
C SER A 17 9.31 -7.07 2.87
N PRO A 18 9.28 -6.80 4.19
CA PRO A 18 8.35 -5.84 4.78
C PRO A 18 8.41 -4.46 4.11
N ILE A 19 9.61 -3.97 3.78
CA ILE A 19 9.80 -2.69 3.06
C ILE A 19 9.14 -2.75 1.68
N THR A 20 9.39 -3.82 0.91
CA THR A 20 8.80 -3.99 -0.43
C THR A 20 7.27 -4.02 -0.37
N VAL A 21 6.71 -4.72 0.61
CA VAL A 21 5.26 -4.75 0.88
C VAL A 21 4.74 -3.33 1.16
N TRP A 22 5.46 -2.57 1.98
CA TRP A 22 5.09 -1.18 2.30
C TRP A 22 5.17 -0.27 1.08
N GLN A 23 6.27 -0.29 0.31
CA GLN A 23 6.43 0.52 -0.90
C GLN A 23 5.29 0.24 -1.90
N GLN A 24 4.95 -1.02 -2.11
CA GLN A 24 3.89 -1.41 -3.05
C GLN A 24 2.51 -0.93 -2.58
N LEU A 25 2.22 -1.04 -1.28
CA LEU A 25 0.96 -0.54 -0.72
C LEU A 25 0.88 0.98 -0.69
N LEU A 26 1.96 1.66 -0.31
CA LEU A 26 2.03 3.12 -0.29
C LEU A 26 1.87 3.70 -1.69
N THR A 27 2.55 3.13 -2.69
CA THR A 27 2.41 3.55 -4.10
C THR A 27 0.94 3.51 -4.52
N TYR A 28 0.26 2.39 -4.29
CA TYR A 28 -1.16 2.25 -4.64
C TYR A 28 -2.05 3.22 -3.87
N LEU A 29 -1.85 3.35 -2.55
CA LEU A 29 -2.70 4.19 -1.70
C LEU A 29 -2.55 5.68 -2.04
N LEU A 30 -1.32 6.14 -2.22
CA LEU A 30 -1.00 7.54 -2.54
C LEU A 30 -1.54 7.93 -3.91
N GLU A 31 -1.28 7.11 -4.93
CA GLU A 31 -1.73 7.37 -6.29
C GLU A 31 -3.26 7.35 -6.35
N LYS A 32 -3.87 6.32 -5.78
CA LYS A 32 -5.32 6.13 -5.88
C LYS A 32 -6.09 7.22 -5.14
N HIS A 33 -5.69 7.55 -3.92
CA HIS A 33 -6.48 8.40 -3.03
C HIS A 33 -6.08 9.87 -3.04
N TYR A 34 -4.86 10.21 -3.45
CA TYR A 34 -4.35 11.58 -3.39
C TYR A 34 -3.65 12.03 -4.67
N GLY A 35 -3.48 11.16 -5.67
CA GLY A 35 -2.80 11.49 -6.92
C GLY A 35 -1.30 11.74 -6.75
N LEU A 36 -0.70 11.21 -5.68
CA LEU A 36 0.72 11.34 -5.35
C LEU A 36 1.48 10.08 -5.74
N THR A 37 2.72 10.24 -6.19
CA THR A 37 3.66 9.13 -6.33
C THR A 37 4.44 8.93 -5.03
N LEU A 38 5.09 7.77 -4.87
CA LEU A 38 5.92 7.51 -3.70
C LEU A 38 7.06 8.55 -3.57
N ASN A 39 7.60 9.01 -4.70
CA ASN A 39 8.68 9.99 -4.80
C ASN A 39 8.28 11.39 -4.31
N ASP A 40 6.98 11.70 -4.30
CA ASP A 40 6.45 12.96 -3.77
C ASP A 40 6.36 12.95 -2.23
N THR A 41 6.73 11.84 -1.59
CA THR A 41 6.61 11.64 -0.15
C THR A 41 7.94 11.22 0.48
N PRO A 42 8.11 11.41 1.81
CA PRO A 42 9.27 10.90 2.54
C PRO A 42 9.45 9.38 2.46
N PHE A 43 8.41 8.64 2.05
CA PHE A 43 8.48 7.18 1.91
C PHE A 43 9.21 6.72 0.64
N CYS A 44 9.70 7.63 -0.20
CA CYS A 44 10.66 7.28 -1.25
C CYS A 44 11.95 6.67 -0.67
N GLU A 45 12.32 7.04 0.56
CA GLU A 45 13.50 6.51 1.23
C GLU A 45 13.17 5.29 2.10
N GLU A 46 13.89 4.19 1.89
CA GLU A 46 13.65 2.92 2.59
C GLU A 46 13.89 2.99 4.11
N ASN A 47 14.87 3.80 4.53
CA ASN A 47 15.15 4.10 5.95
C ASN A 47 13.93 4.68 6.67
N VAL A 48 13.16 5.56 6.01
CA VAL A 48 11.94 6.16 6.57
C VAL A 48 10.88 5.08 6.75
N ILE A 49 10.69 4.22 5.75
CA ILE A 49 9.77 3.07 5.84
C ILE A 49 10.19 2.13 6.98
N GLN A 50 11.47 1.75 7.03
CA GLN A 50 12.01 0.86 8.06
C GLN A 50 11.78 1.42 9.46
N ALA A 51 12.03 2.72 9.69
CA ALA A 51 11.78 3.36 10.98
C ALA A 51 10.31 3.29 11.41
N HIS A 52 9.37 3.42 10.46
CA HIS A 52 7.93 3.28 10.77
C HIS A 52 7.56 1.83 11.11
N ILE A 53 8.15 0.86 10.39
CA ILE A 53 7.98 -0.57 10.68
C ILE A 53 8.51 -0.90 12.07
N ASP A 54 9.73 -0.45 12.40
CA ASP A 54 10.38 -0.72 13.68
C ASP A 54 9.64 -0.06 14.85
N ALA A 55 9.05 1.11 14.62
CA ALA A 55 8.19 1.80 15.58
C ALA A 55 6.78 1.18 15.69
N GLY A 56 6.45 0.15 14.90
CA GLY A 56 5.14 -0.50 14.90
C GLY A 56 4.02 0.39 14.36
N VAL A 57 4.34 1.40 13.56
CA VAL A 57 3.35 2.30 12.95
C VAL A 57 2.59 1.55 11.86
N THR A 58 1.27 1.73 11.81
CA THR A 58 0.45 1.12 10.75
C THR A 58 0.51 1.95 9.48
N LEU A 59 0.32 1.32 8.32
CA LEU A 59 0.20 2.02 7.02
C LEU A 59 -0.87 3.13 7.05
N VAL A 60 -2.00 2.89 7.72
CA VAL A 60 -3.07 3.89 7.86
C VAL A 60 -2.57 5.12 8.61
N ASN A 61 -1.92 4.91 9.75
CA ASN A 61 -1.41 6.02 10.56
C ASN A 61 -0.28 6.77 9.84
N ALA A 62 0.61 6.05 9.16
CA ALA A 62 1.71 6.63 8.39
C ALA A 62 1.18 7.57 7.28
N VAL A 63 0.18 7.13 6.51
CA VAL A 63 -0.42 7.97 5.46
C VAL A 63 -1.28 9.09 6.06
N ASN A 64 -2.09 8.81 7.09
CA ASN A 64 -2.93 9.82 7.72
C ASN A 64 -2.12 10.93 8.39
N PHE A 65 -0.91 10.64 8.86
CA PHE A 65 0.03 11.65 9.30
C PHE A 65 0.45 12.59 8.16
N LEU A 66 0.70 12.07 6.96
CA LEU A 66 0.96 12.93 5.78
C LEU A 66 -0.28 13.77 5.43
N VAL A 67 -1.47 13.17 5.50
CA VAL A 67 -2.74 13.84 5.22
C VAL A 67 -2.93 15.04 6.14
N GLU A 68 -2.69 14.87 7.44
CA GLU A 68 -2.77 15.97 8.41
C GLU A 68 -1.65 16.99 8.21
N LYS A 69 -0.41 16.54 8.06
CA LYS A 69 0.77 17.42 7.95
C LYS A 69 0.76 18.32 6.71
N TYR A 70 0.25 17.80 5.59
CA TYR A 70 0.25 18.47 4.29
C TYR A 70 -1.16 18.84 3.81
N GLU A 71 -2.17 18.70 4.67
CA GLU A 71 -3.58 19.00 4.37
C GLU A 71 -4.07 18.34 3.06
N LEU A 72 -3.71 17.07 2.86
CA LEU A 72 -4.00 16.37 1.61
C LEU A 72 -5.51 16.17 1.44
N VAL A 73 -5.99 16.43 0.22
CA VAL A 73 -7.40 16.23 -0.14
C VAL A 73 -7.55 14.91 -0.87
N ARG A 74 -8.52 14.11 -0.42
CA ARG A 74 -8.80 12.79 -0.99
C ARG A 74 -9.58 12.92 -2.31
N ILE A 75 -9.15 12.24 -3.38
CA ILE A 75 -9.65 12.44 -4.75
C ILE A 75 -10.44 11.28 -5.35
N ASP A 76 -10.39 10.08 -4.76
CA ASP A 76 -10.99 8.87 -5.35
C ASP A 76 -12.51 8.79 -5.22
N ARG A 77 -13.12 9.70 -4.47
CA ARG A 77 -14.54 9.64 -4.12
C ARG A 77 -15.32 10.68 -4.89
N ASN A 78 -15.96 10.25 -5.98
CA ASN A 78 -16.91 11.07 -6.72
C ASN A 78 -18.32 10.87 -6.14
N GLY A 79 -18.79 11.81 -5.30
CA GLY A 79 -20.10 11.75 -4.65
C GLY A 79 -20.63 13.14 -4.27
N PHE A 80 -21.93 13.23 -3.96
CA PHE A 80 -22.72 14.48 -3.90
C PHE A 80 -22.27 15.56 -2.90
N ASN A 81 -21.37 15.25 -1.95
CA ASN A 81 -20.78 16.24 -1.04
C ASN A 81 -19.28 15.98 -0.85
N TRP A 82 -18.44 16.52 -1.74
CA TRP A 82 -16.98 16.51 -1.58
C TRP A 82 -16.54 17.18 -0.25
N GLN A 83 -17.30 18.16 0.23
CA GLN A 83 -17.00 18.90 1.47
C GLN A 83 -17.19 18.08 2.75
N GLU A 84 -17.97 17.00 2.74
CA GLU A 84 -18.27 16.19 3.94
C GLU A 84 -17.41 14.92 4.05
N GLN A 85 -16.52 14.69 3.08
CA GLN A 85 -15.75 13.45 3.06
C GLN A 85 -14.44 13.60 3.83
N SER A 86 -14.27 12.69 4.80
CA SER A 86 -13.02 12.59 5.54
C SER A 86 -11.84 12.39 4.59
N PRO A 87 -10.77 13.21 4.70
CA PRO A 87 -9.58 13.07 3.88
C PRO A 87 -8.76 11.83 4.29
N PHE A 88 -9.03 11.25 5.46
CA PHE A 88 -8.24 10.16 6.01
C PHE A 88 -8.51 8.80 5.34
N LEU A 89 -7.46 7.98 5.28
CA LEU A 89 -7.56 6.57 4.95
C LEU A 89 -8.11 5.75 6.12
N THR A 90 -8.73 4.64 5.75
CA THR A 90 -9.25 3.62 6.66
C THR A 90 -8.55 2.29 6.43
N THR A 91 -8.67 1.36 7.38
CA THR A 91 -8.17 -0.02 7.21
C THR A 91 -8.79 -0.71 5.99
N VAL A 92 -10.02 -0.36 5.59
CA VAL A 92 -10.67 -0.88 4.38
C VAL A 92 -9.91 -0.49 3.12
N ASP A 93 -9.35 0.72 3.08
CA ASP A 93 -8.53 1.19 1.96
C ASP A 93 -7.25 0.35 1.84
N VAL A 94 -6.61 0.01 2.96
CA VAL A 94 -5.44 -0.89 2.99
C VAL A 94 -5.79 -2.30 2.54
N LEU A 95 -6.93 -2.86 2.97
CA LEU A 95 -7.38 -4.18 2.52
C LEU A 95 -7.63 -4.21 1.01
N ARG A 96 -8.24 -3.14 0.46
CA ARG A 96 -8.42 -2.99 -1.00
C ARG A 96 -7.08 -2.87 -1.72
N ALA A 97 -6.13 -2.12 -1.17
CA ALA A 97 -4.78 -2.01 -1.71
C ALA A 97 -4.08 -3.37 -1.77
N ARG A 98 -4.11 -4.15 -0.68
CA ARG A 98 -3.54 -5.52 -0.66
C ARG A 98 -4.17 -6.43 -1.71
N ARG A 99 -5.47 -6.27 -1.98
CA ARG A 99 -6.15 -7.01 -3.05
C ARG A 99 -5.66 -6.60 -4.43
N ALA A 100 -5.59 -5.30 -4.68
CA ALA A 100 -5.18 -4.75 -5.96
C ALA A 100 -3.72 -5.05 -6.29
N THR A 101 -2.86 -5.15 -5.29
CA THR A 101 -1.42 -5.44 -5.44
C THR A 101 -1.07 -6.92 -5.40
N GLY A 102 -2.05 -7.82 -5.27
CA GLY A 102 -1.80 -9.27 -5.19
C GLY A 102 -1.13 -9.72 -3.89
N LEU A 103 -1.09 -8.87 -2.86
CA LEU A 103 -0.50 -9.16 -1.54
C LEU A 103 -1.48 -9.85 -0.58
N LEU A 104 -2.75 -10.01 -0.96
CA LEU A 104 -3.68 -10.90 -0.27
C LEU A 104 -3.35 -12.35 -0.63
N LYS A 105 -2.85 -13.11 0.34
CA LYS A 105 -2.87 -14.58 0.28
C LYS A 105 -4.33 -15.02 0.36
N VAL A 106 -4.85 -15.59 -0.72
CA VAL A 106 -6.13 -16.32 -0.76
C VAL A 106 -5.90 -17.74 -0.27
#